data_AF-A0A2V9Q924-F1
#
_entry.id   AF-A0A2V9Q924-F1
#
_cell.length_a   1.000
_cell.length_b   1.000
_cell.length_c   1.000
_cell.angle_alpha   90.00
_cell.angle_beta   90.00
_cell.angle_gamma   90.00
#
_symmetry.space_group_name_H-M   'P 1'
#
loop_
_entity.id
_entity.type
_entity.pdbx_description
1 polymer ?
#
loop_
_entity_poly.entity_id
_entity_poly.type
_entity_poly.pdbx_seq_one_letter_code
_entity_poly.pdbx_strand_id
1 'polypeptide(L)'
;MNDAQIAVYPVDLRSADSGIPVASESTFTHPFDIGDPQFDIAAQAQWQRQDTTSTLQLFAQNTGGEAFLGGNDLAQSFRRAIQDNSSYYVLGYYVSANGTKPGWHPISVAVHEKGAPARFRNGFFFTTDQSAPSAPQEIALALSSPLDFTGVPVSVTWSGQNPGKLSGNMRAQFDLVMPANFVSVDESERNHMILDIAVVAKNLNGKIVADLSQRIDDHLQPQELEQIRNHGMTYRNGLQLPP
;
A
#
# COMPACT_ATOMS: atom_id res chain seq x y z
N MET A 1 -2.87 -1.24 3.72
CA MET A 1 -1.86 -0.20 4.05
C MET A 1 -1.33 -0.33 5.48
N ASN A 2 -2.11 -0.82 6.43
CA ASN A 2 -1.71 -0.89 7.85
C ASN A 2 -0.53 -1.86 8.13
N ASP A 3 -0.34 -2.85 7.25
CA ASP A 3 0.71 -3.88 7.38
C ASP A 3 1.97 -3.58 6.56
N ALA A 4 1.98 -2.48 5.81
CA ALA A 4 3.20 -2.01 5.15
C ALA A 4 3.99 -1.18 6.16
N GLN A 5 5.25 -1.53 6.42
CA GLN A 5 6.17 -0.81 7.31
C GLN A 5 6.64 0.51 6.67
N ILE A 6 5.70 1.41 6.38
CA ILE A 6 5.93 2.65 5.65
C ILE A 6 5.51 3.82 6.55
N ALA A 7 6.44 4.75 6.78
CA ALA A 7 6.13 6.05 7.36
C ALA A 7 5.72 7.03 6.25
N VAL A 8 4.64 7.77 6.48
CA VAL A 8 4.10 8.72 5.48
C VAL A 8 4.42 10.15 5.88
N TYR A 9 4.94 10.92 4.92
CA TYR A 9 5.34 12.32 5.09
C TYR A 9 4.51 13.24 4.19
N PRO A 10 3.25 13.53 4.54
CA PRO A 10 2.43 14.40 3.74
C PRO A 10 2.98 15.83 3.74
N VAL A 11 2.96 16.48 2.57
CA VAL A 11 3.37 17.88 2.41
C VAL A 11 2.18 18.70 1.93
N ASP A 12 1.82 19.73 2.68
CA ASP A 12 0.81 20.70 2.28
C ASP A 12 1.47 21.98 1.77
N LEU A 13 1.39 22.19 0.45
CA LEU A 13 1.98 23.34 -0.24
C LEU A 13 1.04 24.54 -0.34
N ARG A 14 -0.18 24.46 0.20
CA ARG A 14 -1.21 25.49 -0.02
C ARG A 14 -0.99 26.79 0.74
N SER A 15 -0.06 26.81 1.70
CA SER A 15 0.42 28.08 2.27
C SER A 15 1.81 28.45 1.78
N ALA A 16 2.29 27.80 0.72
CA ALA A 16 3.38 28.38 -0.03
C ALA A 16 2.81 29.66 -0.64
N ASP A 17 3.21 30.81 -0.10
CA ASP A 17 2.97 32.12 -0.67
C ASP A 17 3.84 32.22 -1.93
N SER A 18 3.57 31.35 -2.91
CA SER A 18 4.07 31.46 -4.25
C SER A 18 3.47 32.75 -4.75
N GLY A 19 4.26 33.82 -4.88
CA GLY A 19 3.89 35.09 -5.50
C GLY A 19 3.42 34.97 -6.96
N ILE A 20 2.98 33.80 -7.40
CA ILE A 20 2.07 33.59 -8.50
C ILE A 20 0.70 34.03 -7.98
N PRO A 21 0.06 35.05 -8.58
CA PRO A 21 -1.34 35.31 -8.30
C PRO A 21 -2.09 34.05 -8.72
N VAL A 22 -2.41 33.18 -7.75
CA VAL A 22 -3.57 32.31 -7.89
C VAL A 22 -4.68 33.26 -8.25
N ALA A 23 -5.22 33.11 -9.45
CA ALA A 23 -6.37 33.88 -9.89
C ALA A 23 -7.33 33.86 -8.70
N SER A 24 -7.55 35.04 -8.11
CA SER A 24 -8.63 35.24 -7.17
C SER A 24 -9.80 34.56 -7.84
N GLU A 25 -10.28 33.43 -7.29
CA GLU A 25 -11.51 32.83 -7.77
C GLU A 25 -12.49 33.99 -7.84
N SER A 26 -12.94 34.30 -9.05
CA SER A 26 -13.77 35.47 -9.32
C SER A 26 -15.00 35.30 -8.45
N THR A 27 -14.96 35.89 -7.26
CA THR A 27 -15.97 35.70 -6.26
C THR A 27 -17.09 36.57 -6.75
N PHE A 28 -18.08 35.95 -7.40
CA PHE A 28 -19.34 36.63 -7.69
C PHE A 28 -20.06 36.79 -6.35
N THR A 29 -19.62 37.75 -5.55
CA THR A 29 -20.30 38.14 -4.33
C THR A 29 -21.54 38.92 -4.77
N HIS A 30 -22.72 38.32 -4.61
CA HIS A 30 -23.94 39.08 -4.80
C HIS A 30 -23.95 40.22 -3.76
N PRO A 31 -24.35 41.46 -4.13
CA PRO A 31 -24.29 42.62 -3.22
C PRO A 31 -25.11 42.48 -1.93
N PHE A 32 -25.93 41.43 -1.83
CA PHE A 32 -26.82 41.15 -0.70
C PHE A 32 -26.25 40.14 0.32
N ASP A 33 -25.10 39.50 0.05
CA ASP A 33 -24.52 38.46 0.93
C ASP A 33 -23.49 39.01 1.95
N ILE A 34 -23.31 40.33 2.00
CA ILE A 34 -22.37 40.98 2.95
C ILE A 34 -22.97 40.93 4.35
N GLY A 35 -22.50 39.99 5.19
CA GLY A 35 -22.84 39.89 6.61
C GLY A 35 -23.71 38.68 7.00
N ASP A 36 -23.97 37.73 6.10
CA ASP A 36 -24.65 36.46 6.42
C ASP A 36 -23.64 35.37 6.83
N PRO A 37 -23.68 34.86 8.08
CA PRO A 37 -22.79 33.79 8.56
C PRO A 37 -22.92 32.47 7.77
N GLN A 38 -24.01 32.28 7.02
CA GLN A 38 -24.27 31.07 6.25
C GLN A 38 -23.51 31.02 4.91
N PHE A 39 -22.99 32.15 4.44
CA PHE A 39 -22.27 32.30 3.16
C PHE A 39 -20.87 32.88 3.33
N ASP A 40 -20.30 32.77 4.54
CA ASP A 40 -18.90 33.10 4.79
C ASP A 40 -17.97 32.04 4.18
N ILE A 41 -17.77 32.17 2.87
CA ILE A 41 -16.83 31.41 2.04
C ILE A 41 -15.41 31.42 2.60
N ALA A 42 -15.00 32.48 3.31
CA ALA A 42 -13.68 32.55 3.93
C ALA A 42 -13.60 31.65 5.19
N ALA A 43 -14.63 31.68 6.03
CA ALA A 43 -14.75 30.75 7.15
C ALA A 43 -14.83 29.30 6.66
N GLN A 44 -15.63 29.01 5.62
CA GLN A 44 -15.75 27.65 5.08
C GLN A 44 -14.42 27.14 4.49
N ALA A 45 -13.69 27.98 3.75
CA ALA A 45 -12.35 27.66 3.26
C ALA A 45 -11.33 27.48 4.41
N GLN A 46 -11.49 28.18 5.53
CA GLN A 46 -10.66 28.00 6.72
C GLN A 46 -10.95 26.66 7.42
N TRP A 47 -12.22 26.28 7.57
CA TRP A 47 -12.62 24.98 8.14
C TRP A 47 -12.08 23.81 7.32
N GLN A 48 -12.25 23.85 5.99
CA GLN A 48 -11.73 22.82 5.08
C GLN A 48 -10.20 22.70 5.16
N ARG A 49 -9.50 23.83 5.29
CA ARG A 49 -8.03 23.84 5.47
C ARG A 49 -7.63 23.16 6.77
N GLN A 50 -8.25 23.52 7.88
CA GLN A 50 -7.99 22.93 9.19
C GLN A 50 -8.26 21.42 9.21
N ASP A 51 -9.36 20.99 8.60
CA ASP A 51 -9.72 19.58 8.51
C ASP A 51 -8.71 18.78 7.69
N THR A 52 -8.27 19.34 6.56
CA THR A 52 -7.21 18.74 5.74
C THR A 52 -5.91 18.62 6.52
N THR A 53 -5.45 19.69 7.18
CA THR A 53 -4.20 19.68 7.95
C THR A 53 -4.23 18.68 9.10
N SER A 54 -5.39 18.56 9.76
CA SER A 54 -5.60 17.62 10.86
C SER A 54 -5.55 16.17 10.36
N THR A 55 -6.15 15.92 9.19
CA THR A 55 -6.12 14.61 8.54
C THR A 55 -4.69 14.20 8.14
N LEU A 56 -3.93 15.12 7.54
CA LEU A 56 -2.53 14.86 7.15
C LEU A 56 -1.65 14.58 8.38
N GLN A 57 -1.83 15.33 9.46
CA GLN A 57 -1.14 15.07 10.74
C GLN A 57 -1.51 13.72 11.33
N LEU A 58 -2.79 13.39 11.38
CA LEU A 58 -3.27 12.11 11.92
C LEU A 58 -2.69 10.94 11.12
N PHE A 59 -2.67 11.05 9.78
CA PHE A 59 -2.13 10.01 8.93
C PHE A 59 -0.62 9.82 9.10
N ALA A 60 0.14 10.91 9.19
CA ALA A 60 1.57 10.88 9.47
C ALA A 60 1.87 10.22 10.83
N GLN A 61 1.16 10.63 11.88
CA GLN A 61 1.35 10.09 13.24
C GLN A 61 0.99 8.59 13.33
N ASN A 62 -0.06 8.16 12.63
CA ASN A 62 -0.49 6.76 12.61
C ASN A 62 0.49 5.86 11.83
N THR A 63 1.41 6.43 11.06
CA THR A 63 2.44 5.71 10.30
C THR A 63 3.85 5.94 10.84
N GLY A 64 4.00 6.79 11.87
CA GLY A 64 5.30 7.18 12.43
C GLY A 64 6.08 8.20 11.60
N GLY A 65 5.44 8.83 10.61
CA GLY A 65 6.01 9.93 9.82
C GLY A 65 5.70 11.31 10.39
N GLU A 66 5.97 12.34 9.59
CA GLU A 66 5.76 13.76 9.94
C GLU A 66 5.01 14.50 8.84
N ALA A 67 3.98 15.28 9.21
CA ALA A 67 3.27 16.14 8.27
C ALA A 67 3.97 17.50 8.16
N PHE A 68 4.41 17.85 6.96
CA PHE A 68 5.00 19.15 6.66
C PHE A 68 3.91 20.10 6.18
N LEU A 69 3.33 20.83 7.12
CA LEU A 69 2.24 21.76 6.84
C LEU A 69 2.77 23.16 6.52
N GLY A 70 2.42 23.67 5.36
CA GLY A 70 2.49 25.10 5.08
C GLY A 70 3.89 25.70 4.93
N GLY A 71 4.85 24.92 4.44
CA GLY A 71 6.23 25.36 4.24
C GLY A 71 6.50 25.86 2.82
N ASN A 72 7.18 27.00 2.70
CA ASN A 72 7.78 27.49 1.45
C ASN A 72 9.03 26.69 1.02
N ASP A 73 9.54 25.79 1.87
CA ASP A 73 10.78 25.04 1.62
C ASP A 73 10.52 23.53 1.50
N LEU A 74 10.00 23.14 0.34
CA LEU A 74 9.83 21.73 -0.03
C LEU A 74 11.15 20.96 0.02
N ALA A 75 12.27 21.60 -0.32
CA ALA A 75 13.59 20.96 -0.31
C ALA A 75 14.02 20.59 1.11
N GLN A 76 13.71 21.42 2.11
CA GLN A 76 13.91 21.09 3.52
C GLN A 76 13.01 19.94 3.98
N SER A 77 11.72 19.94 3.63
CA SER A 77 10.80 18.84 3.97
C SER A 77 11.30 17.51 3.40
N PHE A 78 11.77 17.52 2.14
CA PHE A 78 12.32 16.34 1.49
C PHE A 78 13.62 15.86 2.14
N ARG A 79 14.54 16.79 2.46
CA ARG A 79 15.78 16.46 3.19
C ARG A 79 15.50 15.84 4.55
N ARG A 80 14.52 16.36 5.30
CA ARG A 80 14.10 15.78 6.59
C ARG A 80 13.54 14.38 6.43
N ALA A 81 12.65 14.16 5.46
CA ALA A 81 12.11 12.82 5.17
C ALA A 81 13.23 11.82 4.80
N ILE A 82 14.23 12.23 4.01
CA ILE A 82 15.39 11.39 3.70
C ILE A 82 16.25 11.11 4.93
N GLN A 83 16.52 12.13 5.76
CA GLN A 83 17.31 11.98 6.99
C GLN A 83 16.64 11.00 7.96
N ASP A 84 15.32 11.11 8.12
CA ASP A 84 14.54 10.20 8.96
C ASP A 84 14.61 8.75 8.47
N ASN A 85 14.72 8.54 7.15
CA ASN A 85 14.87 7.20 6.56
C ASN A 85 16.32 6.67 6.59
N SER A 86 17.32 7.51 6.88
CA SER A 86 18.73 7.13 6.79
C SER A 86 19.21 6.24 7.94
N SER A 87 18.49 6.22 9.07
CA SER A 87 18.80 5.38 10.23
C SER A 87 17.52 5.14 11.03
N TYR A 88 17.04 3.90 11.04
CA TYR A 88 15.84 3.51 11.80
C TYR A 88 16.07 2.19 12.53
N TYR A 89 15.30 1.99 13.60
CA TYR A 89 15.22 0.74 14.33
C TYR A 89 13.82 0.16 14.19
N VAL A 90 13.71 -1.14 13.96
CA VAL A 90 12.42 -1.86 13.96
C VAL A 90 12.27 -2.56 15.31
N LEU A 91 11.22 -2.19 16.04
CA LEU A 91 10.82 -2.87 17.28
C LEU A 91 9.55 -3.67 17.01
N GLY A 92 9.66 -5.00 17.09
CA GLY A 92 8.52 -5.91 17.03
C GLY A 92 8.03 -6.27 18.43
N TYR A 93 6.72 -6.31 18.63
CA TYR A 93 6.09 -6.87 19.82
C TYR A 93 4.92 -7.76 19.41
N TYR A 94 4.69 -8.83 20.17
CA TYR A 94 3.59 -9.75 19.93
C TYR A 94 2.38 -9.35 20.76
N VAL A 95 1.21 -9.40 20.13
CA VAL A 95 -0.08 -9.20 20.80
C VAL A 95 -0.74 -10.57 20.94
N SER A 96 -1.07 -10.96 22.17
CA SER A 96 -1.75 -12.24 22.41
C SER A 96 -3.16 -12.20 21.81
N ALA A 97 -3.50 -13.16 20.95
CA ALA A 97 -4.86 -13.34 20.47
C ALA A 97 -5.83 -13.66 21.62
N ASN A 98 -5.33 -14.33 22.67
CA ASN A 98 -6.09 -14.65 23.86
C ASN A 98 -5.99 -13.48 24.86
N GLY A 99 -7.10 -12.79 25.08
CA GLY A 99 -7.25 -11.75 26.11
C GLY A 99 -7.07 -10.31 25.64
N THR A 100 -6.63 -10.06 24.41
CA THR A 100 -6.62 -8.70 23.84
C THR A 100 -8.00 -8.34 23.33
N LYS A 101 -8.53 -7.20 23.76
CA LYS A 101 -9.84 -6.70 23.28
C LYS A 101 -9.70 -6.10 21.88
N PRO A 102 -10.70 -6.27 20.99
CA PRO A 102 -10.77 -5.52 19.75
C PRO A 102 -10.77 -4.01 20.01
N GLY A 103 -10.21 -3.24 19.08
CA GLY A 103 -10.22 -1.78 19.14
C GLY A 103 -8.83 -1.17 18.96
N TRP A 104 -8.74 0.13 19.23
CA TRP A 104 -7.49 0.88 19.17
C TRP A 104 -6.60 0.59 20.39
N HIS A 105 -5.33 0.31 20.14
CA HIS A 105 -4.29 0.06 21.13
C HIS A 105 -3.16 1.09 20.95
N PRO A 106 -2.98 2.02 21.90
CA PRO A 106 -1.93 3.03 21.81
C PRO A 106 -0.55 2.41 22.03
N ILE A 107 0.46 2.97 21.35
CA ILE A 107 1.87 2.64 21.53
C ILE A 107 2.57 3.87 22.13
N SER A 108 3.45 3.65 23.11
CA SER A 108 4.29 4.69 23.67
C SER A 108 5.73 4.20 23.71
N VAL A 109 6.66 5.04 23.25
CA VAL A 109 8.09 4.77 23.24
C VAL A 109 8.78 5.83 24.08
N ALA A 110 9.62 5.38 25.01
CA ALA A 110 10.47 6.25 25.83
C ALA A 110 11.94 6.00 25.49
N VAL A 111 12.67 7.08 25.20
CA VAL A 111 14.11 7.03 24.96
C VAL A 111 14.83 7.58 26.19
N HIS A 112 15.85 6.86 26.66
CA HIS A 112 16.60 7.23 27.88
C HIS A 112 17.44 8.50 27.69
N GLU A 113 17.86 8.79 26.47
CA GLU A 113 18.64 9.98 26.15
C GLU A 113 17.78 11.24 26.23
N LYS A 114 18.22 12.23 27.02
CA LYS A 114 17.51 13.49 27.18
C LYS A 114 17.56 14.31 25.89
N GLY A 115 16.40 14.68 25.39
CA GLY A 115 16.27 15.54 24.20
C GLY A 115 16.35 14.80 22.86
N ALA A 116 16.48 13.47 22.87
CA ALA A 116 16.41 12.67 21.65
C ALA A 116 14.94 12.58 21.18
N PRO A 117 14.61 13.08 19.97
CA PRO A 117 13.26 12.93 19.42
C PRO A 117 13.03 11.47 19.01
N ALA A 118 11.89 10.90 19.42
CA ALA A 118 11.46 9.57 18.99
C ALA A 118 10.28 9.71 18.03
N ARG A 119 10.42 9.18 16.81
CA ARG A 119 9.30 9.01 15.88
C ARG A 119 8.86 7.56 15.89
N PHE A 120 7.58 7.35 16.15
CA PHE A 120 6.99 6.03 16.24
C PHE A 120 5.50 6.14 15.90
N ARG A 121 4.95 5.01 15.46
CA ARG A 121 3.51 4.86 15.28
C ARG A 121 2.80 4.97 16.62
N ASN A 122 1.80 5.84 16.72
CA ASN A 122 1.07 6.14 17.96
C ASN A 122 0.13 5.01 18.47
N GLY A 123 -0.14 3.99 17.65
CA GLY A 123 -1.00 2.87 18.02
C GLY A 123 -1.44 2.03 16.83
N PHE A 124 -2.16 0.96 17.10
CA PHE A 124 -2.67 0.03 16.09
C PHE A 124 -4.11 -0.38 16.40
N PHE A 125 -4.84 -0.78 15.37
CA PHE A 125 -6.17 -1.35 15.57
C PHE A 125 -6.04 -2.88 15.63
N PHE A 126 -6.52 -3.47 16.72
CA PHE A 126 -6.61 -4.91 16.89
C PHE A 126 -8.03 -5.36 16.57
N THR A 127 -8.17 -6.41 15.77
CA THR A 127 -9.45 -7.06 15.51
C THR A 127 -9.36 -8.53 15.92
N THR A 128 -10.43 -9.04 16.54
CA THR A 128 -10.60 -10.48 16.80
C THR A 128 -11.19 -11.22 15.61
N ASP A 129 -11.76 -10.47 14.66
CA ASP A 129 -12.18 -11.02 13.38
C ASP A 129 -10.92 -11.21 12.54
N GLN A 130 -10.22 -12.32 12.82
CA GLN A 130 -9.17 -12.87 11.97
C GLN A 130 -9.78 -13.69 10.84
N SER A 131 -10.97 -13.32 10.36
CA SER A 131 -11.38 -13.71 9.01
C SER A 131 -10.36 -13.05 8.08
N ALA A 132 -9.24 -13.75 7.86
CA ALA A 132 -8.26 -13.37 6.88
C ALA A 132 -9.05 -13.09 5.59
N PRO A 133 -8.85 -11.93 4.95
CA PRO A 133 -9.50 -11.68 3.68
C PRO A 133 -9.29 -12.92 2.80
N SER A 134 -10.36 -13.38 2.15
CA SER A 134 -10.22 -14.60 1.35
C SER A 134 -9.09 -14.39 0.33
N ALA A 135 -8.35 -15.43 -0.02
CA ALA A 135 -7.25 -15.30 -0.99
C ALA A 135 -7.64 -14.48 -2.25
N PRO A 136 -8.87 -14.60 -2.81
CA PRO A 136 -9.34 -13.73 -3.89
C PRO A 136 -9.41 -12.23 -3.53
N GLN A 137 -9.82 -11.88 -2.31
CA GLN A 137 -9.89 -10.48 -1.85
C GLN A 137 -8.49 -9.88 -1.68
N GLU A 138 -7.56 -10.64 -1.09
CA GLU A 138 -6.17 -10.20 -0.94
C GLU A 138 -5.49 -10.00 -2.29
N ILE A 139 -5.69 -10.94 -3.22
CA ILE A 139 -5.20 -10.84 -4.60
C ILE A 139 -5.79 -9.60 -5.28
N ALA A 140 -7.11 -9.35 -5.17
CA ALA A 140 -7.74 -8.18 -5.77
C ALA A 140 -7.18 -6.86 -5.19
N LEU A 141 -6.94 -6.82 -3.87
CA LEU A 141 -6.32 -5.67 -3.22
C LEU A 141 -4.87 -5.46 -3.71
N ALA A 142 -4.08 -6.52 -3.80
CA ALA A 142 -2.71 -6.46 -4.31
C ALA A 142 -2.66 -6.00 -5.78
N LEU A 143 -3.54 -6.51 -6.64
CA LEU A 143 -3.60 -6.15 -8.06
C LEU A 143 -4.11 -4.71 -8.32
N SER A 144 -4.86 -4.14 -7.38
CA SER A 144 -5.32 -2.74 -7.43
C SER A 144 -4.34 -1.76 -6.79
N SER A 145 -3.39 -2.25 -5.99
CA SER A 145 -2.37 -1.43 -5.34
C SER A 145 -1.45 -0.76 -6.38
N PRO A 146 -1.17 0.55 -6.25
CA PRO A 146 -0.11 1.21 -7.00
C PRO A 146 1.28 1.00 -6.39
N LEU A 147 1.35 0.38 -5.20
CA LEU A 147 2.58 0.04 -4.50
C LEU A 147 2.88 -1.44 -4.62
N ASP A 148 4.16 -1.78 -4.77
CA ASP A 148 4.62 -3.16 -4.72
C ASP A 148 4.28 -3.78 -3.37
N PHE A 149 3.67 -4.97 -3.41
CA PHE A 149 3.37 -5.74 -2.22
C PHE A 149 4.62 -6.55 -1.82
N THR A 150 5.53 -5.93 -1.07
CA THR A 150 6.85 -6.51 -0.73
C THR A 150 6.78 -7.76 0.15
N GLY A 151 5.61 -8.10 0.68
CA GLY A 151 5.39 -9.31 1.49
C GLY A 151 5.37 -10.61 0.69
N VAL A 152 5.23 -10.53 -0.64
CA VAL A 152 5.21 -11.71 -1.53
C VAL A 152 6.35 -11.56 -2.54
N PRO A 153 7.50 -12.22 -2.34
CA PRO A 153 8.66 -12.06 -3.20
C PRO A 153 8.47 -12.80 -4.53
N VAL A 154 7.56 -12.34 -5.40
CA VAL A 154 7.36 -12.90 -6.74
C VAL A 154 7.99 -11.98 -7.77
N SER A 155 8.71 -12.57 -8.73
CA SER A 155 9.18 -11.82 -9.91
C SER A 155 8.52 -12.36 -11.17
N VAL A 156 8.26 -11.46 -12.12
CA VAL A 156 7.66 -11.79 -13.41
C VAL A 156 8.70 -11.56 -14.49
N THR A 157 8.93 -12.56 -15.33
CA THR A 157 9.78 -12.43 -16.52
C THR A 157 8.96 -12.71 -17.76
N TRP A 158 9.07 -11.85 -18.77
CA TRP A 158 8.51 -12.13 -20.10
C TRP A 158 9.38 -13.18 -20.80
N SER A 159 8.79 -14.34 -21.12
CA SER A 159 9.51 -15.46 -21.74
C SER A 159 9.32 -15.55 -23.25
N GLY A 160 8.35 -14.81 -23.82
CA GLY A 160 8.18 -14.72 -25.27
C GLY A 160 6.80 -14.25 -25.70
N GLN A 161 6.56 -14.26 -27.00
CA GLN A 161 5.25 -13.99 -27.58
C GLN A 161 5.00 -14.84 -28.82
N ASN A 162 3.75 -15.28 -28.99
CA ASN A 162 3.29 -16.02 -30.17
C ASN A 162 1.96 -15.46 -30.67
N PRO A 163 1.55 -15.73 -31.92
CA PRO A 163 0.20 -15.42 -32.38
C PRO A 163 -0.86 -16.01 -31.44
N GLY A 164 -1.86 -15.20 -31.12
CA GLY A 164 -2.98 -15.60 -30.27
C GLY A 164 -3.93 -16.56 -30.98
N LYS A 165 -4.91 -17.08 -30.23
CA LYS A 165 -5.93 -18.02 -30.76
C LYS A 165 -6.90 -17.34 -31.74
N LEU A 166 -7.09 -16.04 -31.61
CA LEU A 166 -7.95 -15.22 -32.47
C LEU A 166 -7.08 -14.34 -33.37
N SER A 167 -7.54 -14.08 -34.59
CA SER A 167 -6.85 -13.21 -35.54
C SER A 167 -6.62 -11.83 -34.94
N GLY A 168 -5.36 -11.37 -34.94
CA GLY A 168 -4.95 -10.09 -34.34
C GLY A 168 -4.57 -10.17 -32.86
N ASN A 169 -4.94 -11.23 -32.13
CA ASN A 169 -4.54 -11.37 -30.73
C ASN A 169 -3.09 -11.86 -30.62
N MET A 170 -2.46 -11.57 -29.49
CA MET A 170 -1.12 -12.04 -29.16
C MET A 170 -1.15 -12.88 -27.89
N ARG A 171 -0.40 -13.98 -27.83
CA ARG A 171 -0.14 -14.74 -26.61
C ARG A 171 1.18 -14.28 -26.02
N ALA A 172 1.15 -13.47 -24.97
CA ALA A 172 2.35 -13.08 -24.23
C ALA A 172 2.66 -14.14 -23.17
N GLN A 173 3.83 -14.77 -23.26
CA GLN A 173 4.29 -15.80 -22.34
C GLN A 173 5.06 -15.17 -21.19
N PHE A 174 4.84 -15.69 -19.98
CA PHE A 174 5.48 -15.19 -18.78
C PHE A 174 5.87 -16.35 -17.85
N ASP A 175 6.90 -16.08 -17.06
CA ASP A 175 7.39 -16.92 -15.99
C ASP A 175 7.23 -16.15 -14.67
N LEU A 176 6.47 -16.71 -13.73
CA LEU A 176 6.42 -16.25 -12.34
C LEU A 176 7.44 -17.05 -11.54
N VAL A 177 8.47 -16.37 -11.04
CA VAL A 177 9.51 -16.99 -10.21
C VAL A 177 9.20 -16.68 -8.76
N MET A 178 8.89 -17.75 -8.02
CA MET A 178 8.65 -17.76 -6.58
C MET A 178 9.89 -18.36 -5.89
N PRO A 179 10.47 -17.71 -4.88
CA PRO A 179 11.67 -18.16 -4.21
C PRO A 179 11.37 -19.33 -3.27
N ALA A 180 12.43 -19.88 -2.67
CA ALA A 180 12.31 -20.83 -1.58
C ALA A 180 11.35 -20.33 -0.48
N ASN A 181 10.55 -21.23 0.07
CA ASN A 181 9.61 -20.96 1.17
C ASN A 181 8.53 -19.90 0.87
N PHE A 182 8.19 -19.70 -0.41
CA PHE A 182 7.11 -18.77 -0.80
C PHE A 182 5.70 -19.21 -0.37
N VAL A 183 5.53 -20.51 -0.07
CA VAL A 183 4.24 -21.13 0.24
C VAL A 183 4.36 -22.03 1.46
N SER A 184 3.32 -22.06 2.28
CA SER A 184 3.16 -23.03 3.35
C SER A 184 2.64 -24.35 2.81
N VAL A 185 3.23 -25.46 3.22
CA VAL A 185 2.79 -26.81 2.86
C VAL A 185 2.36 -27.53 4.13
N ASP A 186 1.18 -28.14 4.13
CA ASP A 186 0.71 -28.98 5.22
C ASP A 186 1.28 -30.40 5.07
N GLU A 187 2.41 -30.65 5.74
CA GLU A 187 3.04 -31.98 5.76
C GLU A 187 2.20 -33.03 6.50
N SER A 188 1.32 -32.61 7.42
CA SER A 188 0.45 -33.54 8.15
C SER A 188 -0.65 -34.10 7.24
N GLU A 189 -1.04 -33.33 6.22
CA GLU A 189 -1.98 -33.73 5.17
C GLU A 189 -1.25 -34.17 3.90
N ARG A 190 -0.29 -35.11 4.01
CA ARG A 190 0.45 -35.67 2.86
C ARG A 190 1.04 -34.58 1.94
N ASN A 191 1.68 -33.56 2.53
CA ASN A 191 2.28 -32.43 1.84
C ASN A 191 1.29 -31.65 0.97
N HIS A 192 0.09 -31.39 1.49
CA HIS A 192 -0.93 -30.63 0.80
C HIS A 192 -0.51 -29.17 0.64
N MET A 193 -0.58 -28.68 -0.59
CA MET A 193 -0.25 -27.31 -0.97
C MET A 193 -1.43 -26.70 -1.71
N ILE A 194 -1.80 -25.49 -1.29
CA ILE A 194 -2.76 -24.64 -1.98
C ILE A 194 -2.04 -23.37 -2.43
N LEU A 195 -2.17 -23.04 -3.71
CA LEU A 195 -1.62 -21.83 -4.30
C LEU A 195 -2.62 -21.22 -5.28
N ASP A 196 -3.07 -20.00 -4.98
CA ASP A 196 -3.90 -19.20 -5.88
C ASP A 196 -3.00 -18.21 -6.64
N ILE A 197 -3.04 -18.27 -7.97
CA ILE A 197 -2.25 -17.44 -8.89
C ILE A 197 -3.22 -16.55 -9.67
N ALA A 198 -2.93 -15.25 -9.75
CA ALA A 198 -3.63 -14.34 -10.63
C ALA A 198 -2.66 -13.42 -11.38
N VAL A 199 -2.96 -13.17 -12.65
CA VAL A 199 -2.17 -12.30 -13.53
C VAL A 199 -3.13 -11.41 -14.30
N VAL A 200 -2.85 -10.11 -14.34
CA VAL A 200 -3.65 -9.13 -15.09
C VAL A 200 -2.73 -8.32 -16.00
N ALA A 201 -3.17 -8.12 -17.24
CA ALA A 201 -2.59 -7.13 -18.13
C ALA A 201 -3.47 -5.88 -18.14
N LYS A 202 -2.83 -4.73 -17.92
CA LYS A 202 -3.47 -3.41 -18.00
C LYS A 202 -2.91 -2.66 -19.20
N ASN A 203 -3.76 -1.88 -19.88
CA ASN A 203 -3.29 -0.93 -20.90
C ASN A 203 -2.70 0.33 -20.24
N LEU A 204 -2.24 1.28 -21.06
CA LEU A 204 -1.66 2.55 -20.60
C LEU A 204 -2.60 3.42 -19.75
N ASN A 205 -3.91 3.20 -19.87
CA ASN A 205 -4.93 3.91 -19.09
C ASN A 205 -5.29 3.15 -17.79
N GLY A 206 -4.58 2.07 -17.47
CA GLY A 206 -4.83 1.23 -16.29
C GLY A 206 -6.02 0.28 -16.43
N LYS A 207 -6.71 0.24 -17.58
CA LYS A 207 -7.83 -0.67 -17.82
C LYS A 207 -7.31 -2.10 -18.01
N ILE A 208 -7.88 -3.05 -17.28
CA ILE A 208 -7.61 -4.49 -17.48
C ILE A 208 -8.07 -4.89 -18.88
N VAL A 209 -7.16 -5.45 -19.66
CA VAL A 209 -7.41 -5.91 -21.04
C VAL A 209 -7.34 -7.43 -21.19
N ALA A 210 -6.73 -8.11 -20.21
CA ALA A 210 -6.71 -9.55 -20.10
C ALA A 210 -6.38 -9.94 -18.65
N ASP A 211 -6.89 -11.09 -18.23
CA ASP A 211 -6.61 -11.68 -16.94
C ASP A 211 -6.54 -13.21 -17.02
N LEU A 212 -5.87 -13.79 -16.03
CA LEU A 212 -5.75 -15.22 -15.81
C LEU A 212 -5.81 -15.45 -14.31
N SER A 213 -6.60 -16.41 -13.86
CA SER A 213 -6.54 -16.94 -12.51
C SER A 213 -6.44 -18.47 -12.54
N GLN A 214 -5.68 -19.03 -11.62
CA GLN A 214 -5.55 -20.47 -11.45
C GLN A 214 -5.35 -20.80 -9.97
N ARG A 215 -6.14 -21.74 -9.47
CA ARG A 215 -5.89 -22.40 -8.20
C ARG A 215 -5.15 -23.70 -8.44
N ILE A 216 -4.07 -23.92 -7.71
CA ILE A 216 -3.35 -25.18 -7.62
C ILE A 216 -3.66 -25.73 -6.22
N ASP A 217 -4.19 -26.93 -6.16
CA ASP A 217 -4.63 -27.62 -4.94
C ASP A 217 -4.17 -29.07 -5.12
N ASP A 218 -3.00 -29.38 -4.55
CA ASP A 218 -2.27 -30.60 -4.89
C ASP A 218 -1.47 -31.14 -3.69
N HIS A 219 -1.12 -32.42 -3.74
CA HIS A 219 -0.32 -33.11 -2.75
C HIS A 219 1.08 -33.38 -3.30
N LEU A 220 2.08 -32.68 -2.77
CA LEU A 220 3.45 -32.72 -3.29
C LEU A 220 4.14 -34.05 -2.99
N GLN A 221 4.83 -34.61 -3.99
CA GLN A 221 5.78 -35.68 -3.75
C GLN A 221 6.95 -35.19 -2.90
N PRO A 222 7.63 -36.07 -2.13
CA PRO A 222 8.76 -35.66 -1.28
C PRO A 222 9.84 -34.87 -2.03
N GLN A 223 10.15 -35.25 -3.27
CA GLN A 223 11.13 -34.55 -4.11
C GLN A 223 10.67 -33.15 -4.52
N GLU A 224 9.37 -32.97 -4.77
CA GLU A 224 8.79 -31.66 -5.13
C GLU A 224 8.75 -30.72 -3.93
N LEU A 225 8.44 -31.27 -2.75
CA LEU A 225 8.51 -30.53 -1.48
C LEU A 225 9.94 -30.01 -1.21
N GLU A 226 10.96 -30.86 -1.37
CA GLU A 226 12.35 -30.44 -1.22
C GLU A 226 12.75 -29.40 -2.27
N GLN A 227 12.29 -29.53 -3.51
CA GLN A 227 12.54 -28.56 -4.56
C GLN A 227 11.96 -27.18 -4.22
N ILE A 228 10.71 -27.13 -3.77
CA ILE A 228 10.03 -25.88 -3.39
C ILE A 228 10.71 -25.23 -2.17
N ARG A 229 11.13 -26.03 -1.18
CA ARG A 229 11.82 -25.54 0.02
C ARG A 229 13.19 -24.94 -0.26
N ASN A 230 13.96 -25.56 -1.15
CA ASN A 230 15.35 -25.19 -1.36
C ASN A 230 15.55 -24.23 -2.54
N HIS A 231 14.71 -24.34 -3.58
CA HIS A 231 14.88 -23.61 -4.84
C HIS A 231 13.65 -22.79 -5.25
N GLY A 232 12.51 -22.97 -4.57
CA GLY A 232 11.26 -22.33 -4.95
C GLY A 232 10.59 -22.98 -6.16
N MET A 233 9.80 -22.18 -6.89
CA MET A 233 9.00 -22.65 -8.03
C MET A 233 9.00 -21.63 -9.16
N THR A 234 9.04 -22.11 -10.40
CA THR A 234 8.75 -21.28 -11.58
C THR A 234 7.44 -21.74 -12.21
N TYR A 235 6.44 -20.88 -12.17
CA TYR A 235 5.17 -21.08 -12.86
C TYR A 235 5.22 -20.44 -14.24
N ARG A 236 4.93 -21.22 -15.29
CA ARG A 236 4.98 -20.75 -16.68
C ARG A 236 3.60 -20.78 -17.30
N ASN A 237 3.16 -19.66 -17.86
CA ASN A 237 1.91 -19.62 -18.62
C ASN A 237 1.97 -18.50 -19.68
N GLY A 238 0.84 -18.20 -20.31
CA GLY A 238 0.72 -17.08 -21.22
C GLY A 238 -0.68 -16.51 -21.25
N LEU A 239 -0.73 -15.19 -21.41
CA LEU A 239 -1.94 -14.39 -21.41
C LEU A 239 -2.34 -14.03 -22.84
N GLN A 240 -3.63 -14.15 -23.17
CA GLN A 240 -4.16 -13.74 -24.47
C GLN A 240 -4.45 -12.24 -24.42
N LEU A 241 -3.66 -11.46 -25.15
CA LEU A 241 -3.82 -10.02 -25.26
C LEU A 241 -4.66 -9.69 -26.49
N PRO A 242 -5.62 -8.75 -26.37
CA PRO A 242 -6.28 -8.17 -27.53
C PRO A 242 -5.29 -7.37 -28.39
N PRO A 243 -5.67 -7.01 -29.62
CA PRO A 243 -4.86 -6.18 -30.52
C PRO A 243 -4.54 -4.79 -29.93
#